data_AF-A0A1D2AIR8-F1
#
_entry.id   AF-A0A1D2AIR8-F1
#
_cell.length_a   1.000
_cell.length_b   1.000
_cell.length_c   1.000
_cell.angle_alpha   90.00
_cell.angle_beta   90.00
_cell.angle_gamma   90.00
#
_symmetry.space_group_name_H-M   'P 1'
#
loop_
_entity.id
_entity.type
_entity.pdbx_description
1 polymer ?
#
loop_
_entity_poly.entity_id
_entity_poly.type
_entity_poly.pdbx_seq_one_letter_code
_entity_poly.pdbx_strand_id
1 'polypeptide(L)'
;EKVPWNALRILFGQCIYGGKIDNDFDQRLLNSFLNKLFREESFNPDFMLVSPGVDGTPEKGIIMPEGIRRDQFLHWVESLTDRQTPAWLGLPNNAEKVLLTNRGSDLIAKLLKMQLLEDDDEPAYVAAEDESGARLRPAGDGRPAWMTALQQSSSTWLRLLPQSLATLRRTKD
;
A
#
# COMPACT_ATOMS: atom_id res chain seq x y z
N GLU A 1 3.64 43.73 -9.68
CA GLU A 1 4.63 42.71 -10.12
C GLU A 1 3.89 41.44 -10.54
N LYS A 2 4.34 40.77 -11.60
CA LYS A 2 3.76 39.49 -12.03
C LYS A 2 4.34 38.36 -11.16
N VAL A 3 3.51 37.41 -10.75
CA VAL A 3 3.94 36.27 -9.92
C VAL A 3 4.97 35.43 -10.69
N PRO A 4 6.14 35.10 -10.10
CA PRO A 4 7.19 34.33 -10.79
C PRO A 4 6.89 32.82 -10.75
N TRP A 5 5.90 32.38 -11.52
CA TRP A 5 5.42 30.98 -11.55
C TRP A 5 6.51 29.94 -11.80
N ASN A 6 7.48 30.25 -12.67
CA ASN A 6 8.57 29.32 -12.96
C ASN A 6 9.49 29.12 -11.75
N ALA A 7 9.80 30.20 -11.03
CA ALA A 7 10.62 30.13 -9.83
C ALA A 7 9.93 29.32 -8.73
N LEU A 8 8.62 29.49 -8.53
CA LEU A 8 7.84 28.70 -7.57
C LEU A 8 7.86 27.22 -7.91
N ARG A 9 7.63 26.86 -9.18
CA ARG A 9 7.65 25.46 -9.63
C ARG A 9 9.02 24.83 -9.47
N ILE A 10 10.10 25.55 -9.78
CA ILE A 10 11.47 25.04 -9.56
C ILE A 10 11.76 24.88 -8.08
N LEU A 11 11.41 25.87 -7.25
CA LEU A 11 11.64 25.81 -5.80
C LEU A 11 10.93 24.60 -5.16
N PHE A 12 9.64 24.42 -5.45
CA PHE A 12 8.89 23.28 -4.93
C PHE A 12 9.33 21.97 -5.56
N GLY A 13 9.60 21.98 -6.86
CA GLY A 13 9.91 20.79 -7.65
C GLY A 13 11.30 20.23 -7.42
N GLN A 14 12.31 21.06 -7.16
CA GLN A 14 13.70 20.61 -7.01
C GLN A 14 14.22 20.73 -5.58
N CYS A 15 13.87 21.80 -4.86
CA CYS A 15 14.48 22.09 -3.56
C CYS A 15 13.67 21.55 -2.37
N ILE A 16 12.33 21.67 -2.42
CA ILE A 16 11.48 21.34 -1.27
C ILE A 16 10.93 19.92 -1.36
N TYR A 17 10.11 19.62 -2.37
CA TYR A 17 9.43 18.32 -2.49
C TYR A 17 10.24 17.32 -3.30
N GLY A 18 10.83 17.72 -4.43
CA GLY A 18 11.59 16.78 -5.27
C GLY A 18 13.00 16.47 -4.79
N GLY A 19 13.54 17.21 -3.82
CA GLY A 19 14.89 16.93 -3.30
C GLY A 19 15.04 15.55 -2.63
N LYS A 20 13.93 14.90 -2.29
CA LYS A 20 13.89 13.53 -1.74
C LYS A 20 13.50 12.46 -2.76
N ILE A 21 13.21 12.84 -4.00
CA ILE A 21 12.77 11.94 -5.06
C ILE A 21 14.00 11.51 -5.84
N ASP A 22 14.25 10.20 -5.88
CA ASP A 22 15.32 9.56 -6.65
C ASP A 22 14.82 8.91 -7.95
N ASN A 23 13.50 8.70 -8.07
CA ASN A 23 12.84 8.15 -9.24
C ASN A 23 12.39 9.24 -10.22
N ASP A 24 12.90 9.20 -11.45
CA ASP A 24 12.55 10.15 -12.52
C ASP A 24 11.04 10.19 -12.82
N PHE A 25 10.34 9.05 -12.69
CA PHE A 25 8.89 8.99 -12.91
C PHE A 25 8.12 9.75 -11.84
N ASP A 26 8.53 9.63 -10.58
CA ASP A 26 7.92 10.36 -9.46
C ASP A 26 8.24 11.86 -9.55
N GLN A 27 9.44 12.20 -10.02
CA GLN A 27 9.81 13.59 -10.27
C GLN A 27 8.95 14.21 -11.38
N ARG A 28 8.69 13.46 -12.45
CA ARG A 28 7.76 13.87 -13.52
C ARG A 28 6.32 14.01 -13.00
N LEU A 29 5.87 13.11 -12.13
CA LEU A 29 4.55 13.16 -11.52
C LEU A 29 4.40 14.40 -10.63
N LEU A 30 5.38 14.69 -9.77
CA LEU A 30 5.41 15.91 -8.95
C LEU A 30 5.34 17.17 -9.84
N ASN A 31 6.17 17.22 -10.88
CA ASN A 31 6.18 18.34 -11.82
C ASN A 31 4.82 18.51 -12.52
N SER A 32 4.08 17.44 -12.78
CA SER A 32 2.72 17.50 -13.34
C SER A 32 1.76 18.25 -12.41
N PHE A 33 1.77 17.95 -11.10
CA PHE A 33 0.96 18.67 -10.12
C PHE A 33 1.35 20.14 -10.03
N LEU A 34 2.64 20.43 -9.96
CA LEU A 34 3.14 21.80 -9.87
C LEU A 34 2.77 22.63 -11.11
N ASN A 35 2.89 22.06 -12.31
CA ASN A 35 2.48 22.70 -13.55
C ASN A 35 0.96 22.91 -13.65
N LYS A 36 0.16 22.00 -13.08
CA LYS A 36 -1.30 22.12 -13.07
C LYS A 36 -1.77 23.22 -12.12
N LEU A 37 -1.19 23.30 -10.91
CA LEU A 37 -1.67 24.14 -9.82
C LEU A 37 -1.01 25.52 -9.76
N PHE A 38 0.29 25.64 -10.06
CA PHE A 38 1.03 26.91 -9.97
C PHE A 38 1.15 27.58 -11.34
N ARG A 39 0.02 28.08 -11.83
CA ARG A 39 -0.11 28.79 -13.11
C ARG A 39 -1.14 29.91 -13.00
N GLU A 40 -1.12 30.86 -13.93
CA GLU A 40 -2.00 32.02 -13.89
C GLU A 40 -3.49 31.62 -13.91
N GLU A 41 -3.83 30.56 -14.64
CA GLU A 41 -5.19 30.05 -14.75
C GLU A 41 -5.74 29.50 -13.43
N SER A 42 -4.92 29.22 -12.42
CA SER A 42 -5.39 28.77 -11.10
C SER A 42 -6.14 29.86 -10.33
N PHE A 43 -6.06 31.11 -10.79
CA PHE A 43 -6.79 32.25 -10.22
C PHE A 43 -8.12 32.50 -10.92
N ASN A 44 -8.43 31.74 -11.98
CA ASN A 44 -9.72 31.84 -12.63
C ASN A 44 -10.83 31.29 -11.71
N PRO A 45 -12.00 31.94 -11.66
CA PRO A 45 -13.10 31.55 -10.78
C PRO A 45 -13.57 30.09 -11.01
N ASP A 46 -13.53 29.62 -12.26
CA ASP A 46 -13.94 28.27 -12.65
C ASP A 46 -12.79 27.25 -12.63
N PHE A 47 -11.68 27.55 -11.95
CA PHE A 47 -10.53 26.64 -11.94
C PHE A 47 -10.87 25.36 -11.19
N MET A 48 -10.89 24.24 -11.91
CA MET A 48 -11.15 22.93 -11.32
C MET A 48 -9.90 22.31 -10.71
N LEU A 49 -9.95 22.08 -9.40
CA LEU A 49 -8.96 21.30 -8.65
C LEU A 49 -9.09 19.81 -9.00
N VAL A 50 -10.32 19.30 -8.89
CA VAL A 50 -10.69 17.92 -9.21
C VAL A 50 -11.71 17.96 -10.34
N SER A 51 -11.34 17.36 -11.46
CA SER A 51 -12.26 17.22 -12.58
C SER A 51 -13.36 16.21 -12.24
N PRO A 52 -14.61 16.41 -12.70
CA PRO A 52 -15.66 15.41 -12.59
C PRO A 52 -15.18 14.08 -13.17
N GLY A 53 -15.55 12.97 -12.52
CA GLY A 53 -15.09 11.64 -12.89
C GLY A 53 -15.40 11.30 -14.35
N VAL A 54 -14.39 10.82 -15.08
CA VAL A 54 -14.52 10.34 -16.47
C VAL A 54 -15.27 8.99 -16.52
N ASP A 55 -15.36 8.27 -15.40
CA ASP A 55 -15.87 6.90 -15.29
C ASP A 55 -17.40 6.81 -15.11
N GLY A 56 -18.16 7.84 -15.51
CA GLY A 56 -19.63 7.83 -15.42
C GLY A 56 -20.20 7.88 -13.99
N THR A 57 -19.35 8.04 -12.98
CA THR A 57 -19.75 8.33 -11.62
C THR A 57 -20.16 9.80 -11.50
N PRO A 58 -21.31 10.13 -10.88
CA PRO A 58 -21.79 11.52 -10.72
C PRO A 58 -21.00 12.26 -9.62
N GLU A 59 -19.67 12.17 -9.64
CA GLU A 59 -18.82 12.91 -8.73
C GLU A 59 -18.72 14.35 -9.21
N LYS A 60 -19.30 15.25 -8.42
CA LYS A 60 -19.23 16.70 -8.64
C LYS A 60 -17.76 17.11 -8.57
N GLY A 61 -17.25 17.73 -9.63
CA GLY A 61 -15.91 18.30 -9.63
C GLY A 61 -15.74 19.32 -8.51
N ILE A 62 -14.49 19.50 -8.06
CA ILE A 62 -14.15 20.48 -7.02
C ILE A 62 -13.53 21.69 -7.68
N ILE A 63 -14.13 22.84 -7.44
CA ILE A 63 -13.68 24.14 -7.94
C ILE A 63 -12.91 24.85 -6.83
N MET A 64 -11.89 25.62 -7.21
CA MET A 64 -11.16 26.51 -6.32
C MET A 64 -12.12 27.51 -5.65
N PRO A 65 -12.06 27.73 -4.33
CA PRO A 65 -12.91 28.72 -3.69
C PRO A 65 -12.53 30.14 -4.11
N GLU A 66 -13.55 30.98 -4.32
CA GLU A 66 -13.38 32.42 -4.47
C GLU A 66 -13.22 33.05 -3.08
N GLY A 67 -11.98 33.08 -2.60
CA GLY A 67 -11.65 33.71 -1.33
C GLY A 67 -10.32 34.44 -1.40
N ILE A 68 -10.21 35.54 -0.67
CA ILE A 68 -8.94 36.27 -0.48
C ILE A 68 -8.47 36.25 0.98
N ARG A 69 -9.34 35.85 1.91
CA ARG A 69 -9.05 35.78 3.35
C ARG A 69 -9.02 34.33 3.83
N ARG A 70 -8.17 34.07 4.83
CA ARG A 70 -7.97 32.73 5.42
C ARG A 70 -9.26 32.07 5.90
N ASP A 71 -10.15 32.83 6.54
CA ASP A 71 -11.44 32.33 7.07
C ASP A 71 -12.36 31.80 5.97
N GLN A 72 -12.35 32.43 4.80
CA GLN A 72 -13.13 31.97 3.64
C GLN A 72 -12.62 30.61 3.14
N PHE A 73 -11.29 30.44 3.05
CA PHE A 73 -10.70 29.15 2.69
C PHE A 73 -10.99 28.06 3.73
N LEU A 74 -10.94 28.39 5.03
CA LEU A 74 -11.26 27.43 6.09
C LEU A 74 -12.70 26.96 6.01
N HIS A 75 -13.66 27.88 5.86
CA HIS A 75 -15.06 27.53 5.68
C HIS A 75 -15.28 26.67 4.43
N TRP A 76 -14.55 26.95 3.33
CA TRP A 76 -14.62 26.10 2.15
C TRP A 76 -14.11 24.67 2.43
N VAL A 77 -12.97 24.52 3.11
CA VAL A 77 -12.45 23.20 3.50
C VAL A 77 -13.45 22.44 4.36
N GLU A 78 -14.08 23.11 5.33
CA GLU A 78 -15.11 22.53 6.21
C GLU A 78 -16.39 22.14 5.45
N SER A 79 -16.68 22.77 4.32
CA SER A 79 -17.83 22.45 3.48
C SER A 79 -17.62 21.24 2.55
N LEU A 80 -16.38 20.72 2.46
CA LEU A 80 -16.08 19.55 1.63
C LEU A 80 -16.70 18.28 2.20
N THR A 81 -17.01 17.33 1.32
CA THR A 81 -17.57 16.03 1.71
C THR A 81 -16.54 15.15 2.42
N ASP A 82 -16.95 14.43 3.46
CA ASP A 82 -16.10 13.46 4.18
C ASP A 82 -15.60 12.33 3.28
N ARG A 83 -16.41 11.93 2.30
CA ARG A 83 -16.04 10.89 1.33
C ARG A 83 -15.10 11.47 0.28
N GLN A 84 -13.84 11.05 0.35
CA GLN A 84 -12.78 11.42 -0.59
C GLN A 84 -12.41 10.20 -1.44
N THR A 85 -12.42 10.36 -2.77
CA THR A 85 -12.12 9.28 -3.71
C THR A 85 -10.71 9.44 -4.30
N PRO A 86 -10.06 8.37 -4.79
CA PRO A 86 -8.75 8.47 -5.43
C PRO A 86 -8.72 9.42 -6.64
N ALA A 87 -9.87 9.67 -7.26
CA ALA A 87 -10.03 10.62 -8.36
C ALA A 87 -9.55 12.04 -8.00
N TRP A 88 -9.61 12.42 -6.71
CA TRP A 88 -9.11 13.73 -6.24
C TRP A 88 -7.59 13.85 -6.41
N LEU A 89 -6.87 12.72 -6.42
CA LEU A 89 -5.44 12.63 -6.65
C LEU A 89 -5.10 12.38 -8.13
N GLY A 90 -6.10 12.37 -9.02
CA GLY A 90 -5.93 11.98 -10.42
C GLY A 90 -5.73 10.49 -10.63
N LEU A 91 -6.07 9.66 -9.64
CA LEU A 91 -5.99 8.21 -9.72
C LEU A 91 -7.35 7.59 -10.11
N PRO A 92 -7.36 6.46 -10.81
CA PRO A 92 -8.58 5.71 -11.07
C PRO A 92 -9.18 5.14 -9.78
N ASN A 93 -10.52 5.03 -9.74
CA ASN A 93 -11.27 4.56 -8.56
C ASN A 93 -10.95 3.09 -8.18
N ASN A 94 -10.33 2.32 -9.07
CA ASN A 94 -9.84 0.97 -8.74
C ASN A 94 -8.69 0.99 -7.70
N ALA A 95 -7.98 2.11 -7.53
CA ALA A 95 -6.91 2.24 -6.54
C ALA A 95 -7.43 2.09 -5.11
N GLU A 96 -8.65 2.59 -4.83
CA GLU A 96 -9.29 2.44 -3.52
C GLU A 96 -9.58 0.97 -3.21
N LYS A 97 -9.98 0.19 -4.22
CA LYS A 97 -10.27 -1.24 -4.04
C LYS A 97 -9.05 -1.98 -3.52
N VAL A 98 -7.88 -1.77 -4.13
CA VAL A 98 -6.63 -2.41 -3.70
C VAL A 98 -6.28 -2.02 -2.26
N LEU A 99 -6.39 -0.74 -1.92
CA LEU A 99 -6.12 -0.26 -0.56
C LEU A 99 -7.07 -0.90 0.47
N LEU A 100 -8.37 -0.94 0.18
CA LEU A 100 -9.38 -1.51 1.07
C LEU A 100 -9.24 -3.03 1.21
N THR A 101 -8.91 -3.74 0.12
CA THR A 101 -8.62 -5.18 0.16
C THR A 101 -7.44 -5.46 1.07
N ASN A 102 -6.32 -4.74 0.92
CA ASN A 102 -5.14 -4.92 1.77
C ASN A 102 -5.45 -4.62 3.25
N ARG A 103 -6.17 -3.53 3.53
CA ARG A 103 -6.61 -3.20 4.90
C ARG A 103 -7.55 -4.27 5.48
N GLY A 104 -8.42 -4.85 4.66
CA GLY A 104 -9.31 -5.95 5.05
C GLY A 104 -8.52 -7.21 5.40
N SER A 105 -7.55 -7.59 4.57
CA SER A 105 -6.63 -8.71 4.86
C SER A 105 -5.84 -8.49 6.14
N ASP A 106 -5.31 -7.28 6.36
CA ASP A 106 -4.60 -6.92 7.59
C ASP A 106 -5.50 -6.98 8.83
N LEU A 107 -6.75 -6.55 8.71
CA LEU A 107 -7.74 -6.61 9.79
C LEU A 107 -8.04 -8.07 10.16
N ILE A 108 -8.30 -8.92 9.16
CA ILE A 108 -8.56 -10.35 9.38
C ILE A 108 -7.34 -11.03 10.02
N ALA A 109 -6.13 -10.73 9.54
CA ALA A 109 -4.90 -11.28 10.11
C ALA A 109 -4.69 -10.84 11.57
N LYS A 110 -5.03 -9.59 11.91
CA LYS A 110 -4.98 -9.09 13.29
C LYS A 110 -6.03 -9.78 14.18
N LEU A 111 -7.25 -9.97 13.68
CA LEU A 111 -8.31 -10.65 14.41
C LEU A 111 -7.95 -12.11 14.69
N LEU A 112 -7.42 -12.83 13.70
CA LEU A 112 -6.95 -14.20 13.88
C LEU A 112 -5.85 -14.29 14.95
N LYS A 113 -4.90 -13.36 14.96
CA LYS A 113 -3.86 -13.32 16.00
C LYS A 113 -4.44 -13.08 17.40
N MET A 114 -5.45 -12.22 17.53
CA MET A 114 -6.12 -12.00 18.82
C MET A 114 -6.82 -13.28 19.30
N GLN A 115 -7.52 -13.99 18.42
CA GLN A 115 -8.17 -15.26 18.76
C GLN A 115 -7.14 -16.33 19.19
N LEU A 116 -6.03 -16.47 18.47
CA LEU A 116 -5.00 -17.45 18.82
C LEU A 116 -4.34 -17.16 20.17
N LEU A 117 -4.24 -15.90 20.59
CA LEU A 117 -3.74 -15.53 21.92
C LEU A 117 -4.73 -15.89 23.03
N GLU A 118 -6.04 -15.81 22.77
CA GLU A 118 -7.06 -16.28 23.72
C GLU A 118 -7.03 -17.81 23.89
N ASP A 119 -6.74 -18.55 22.81
CA ASP A 119 -6.65 -20.02 22.84
C ASP A 119 -5.33 -20.53 23.48
N ASP A 120 -4.22 -19.78 23.41
CA ASP A 120 -2.93 -20.14 24.03
C ASP A 120 -2.90 -19.97 25.56
N ASP A 121 -3.89 -19.25 26.12
CA ASP A 121 -4.09 -19.10 27.58
C ASP A 121 -4.84 -20.30 28.20
N GLU A 122 -5.29 -21.27 27.41
CA GLU A 122 -5.77 -22.57 27.91
C GLU A 122 -4.55 -23.45 28.23
N PRO A 123 -4.22 -23.71 29.51
CA PRO A 123 -3.00 -24.40 29.82
C PRO A 123 -3.05 -25.85 29.33
N ALA A 124 -2.10 -26.20 28.45
CA ALA A 124 -1.80 -27.56 28.03
C ALA A 124 -1.20 -28.41 29.17
N TYR A 125 -1.91 -28.51 30.31
CA TYR A 125 -1.60 -29.47 31.37
C TYR A 125 -2.63 -30.60 31.35
N VAL A 126 -2.48 -31.50 30.38
CA VAL A 126 -2.80 -32.91 30.62
C VAL A 126 -1.76 -33.75 29.90
N ALA A 127 -0.51 -33.64 30.35
CA ALA A 127 0.36 -34.80 30.31
C ALA A 127 -0.32 -35.83 31.21
N ALA A 128 -0.92 -36.85 30.60
CA ALA A 128 -1.37 -38.02 31.33
C ALA A 128 -0.15 -38.62 32.03
N GLU A 129 -0.03 -38.37 33.34
CA GLU A 129 0.85 -39.14 34.20
C GLU A 129 0.26 -40.54 34.30
N ASP A 130 0.78 -41.46 33.47
CA ASP A 130 0.53 -42.88 33.65
C ASP A 130 1.44 -43.39 34.78
N GLU A 131 0.84 -44.08 35.74
CA GLU A 131 1.35 -44.40 37.08
C GLU A 131 2.39 -45.56 37.07
N SER A 132 3.17 -45.66 36.01
CA SER A 132 4.26 -46.63 35.89
C SER A 132 5.51 -45.91 35.40
N GLY A 133 6.47 -45.70 36.29
CA GLY A 133 7.73 -44.96 36.07
C GLY A 133 8.70 -45.55 35.04
N ALA A 134 8.22 -46.15 33.96
CA ALA A 134 8.99 -46.52 32.79
C ALA A 134 8.87 -45.41 31.74
N ARG A 135 9.94 -44.61 31.58
CA ARG A 135 10.11 -43.76 30.40
C ARG A 135 10.14 -44.66 29.17
N LEU A 136 9.01 -44.83 28.49
CA LEU A 136 8.95 -45.32 27.13
C LEU A 136 9.74 -44.32 26.28
N ARG A 137 10.99 -44.67 25.98
CA ARG A 137 11.73 -44.02 24.90
C ARG A 137 10.86 -44.15 23.65
N PRO A 138 10.47 -43.06 22.97
CA PRO A 138 9.81 -43.20 21.70
C PRO A 138 10.79 -43.96 20.79
N ALA A 139 10.40 -45.15 20.35
CA ALA A 139 11.13 -45.92 19.36
C ALA A 139 10.98 -45.21 18.01
N GLY A 140 11.73 -44.13 17.85
CA GLY A 140 11.73 -43.27 16.69
C GLY A 140 12.80 -42.19 16.86
N ASP A 141 13.47 -41.82 15.77
CA ASP A 141 14.32 -40.63 15.68
C ASP A 141 13.56 -39.48 16.36
N GLY A 142 14.04 -38.97 17.50
CA GLY A 142 13.29 -38.10 18.44
C GLY A 142 12.95 -36.70 17.88
N ARG A 143 12.80 -36.61 16.57
CA ARG A 143 12.48 -35.44 15.79
C ARG A 143 10.96 -35.26 15.78
N PRO A 144 10.49 -34.03 15.96
CA PRO A 144 9.07 -33.71 15.85
C PRO A 144 8.50 -34.09 14.47
N ALA A 145 7.22 -34.44 14.41
CA ALA A 145 6.53 -34.82 13.18
C ALA A 145 6.56 -33.73 12.08
N TRP A 146 6.65 -32.45 12.44
CA TRP A 146 6.78 -31.37 11.45
C TRP A 146 8.09 -31.46 10.66
N MET A 147 9.16 -32.00 11.26
CA MET A 147 10.47 -32.08 10.65
C MET A 147 10.52 -33.16 9.56
N THR A 148 9.87 -34.30 9.82
CA THR A 148 9.72 -35.37 8.82
C THR A 148 8.78 -34.94 7.69
N ALA A 149 7.69 -34.23 8.01
CA ALA A 149 6.79 -33.65 7.01
C ALA A 149 7.51 -32.62 6.12
N LEU A 150 8.31 -31.71 6.70
CA LEU A 150 9.08 -30.72 5.95
C LEU A 150 10.12 -31.37 5.02
N GLN A 151 10.79 -32.43 5.47
CA GLN A 151 11.72 -33.20 4.64
C GLN A 151 11.00 -33.86 3.45
N GLN A 152 9.83 -34.45 3.68
CA GLN A 152 9.01 -35.04 2.61
C GLN A 152 8.53 -33.99 1.61
N SER A 153 8.06 -32.83 2.08
CA SER A 153 7.66 -31.73 1.20
C SER A 153 8.84 -31.23 0.36
N SER A 154 9.98 -30.89 0.98
CA SER A 154 11.16 -30.38 0.27
C SER A 154 11.71 -31.37 -0.76
N SER A 155 11.78 -32.66 -0.44
CA SER A 155 12.19 -33.71 -1.38
C SER A 155 11.21 -33.88 -2.54
N THR A 156 9.91 -33.67 -2.31
CA THR A 156 8.89 -33.70 -3.37
C THR A 156 9.07 -32.52 -4.31
N TRP A 157 9.24 -31.30 -3.77
CA TRP A 157 9.51 -30.10 -4.57
C TRP A 157 10.80 -30.25 -5.39
N LEU A 158 11.85 -30.82 -4.81
CA LEU A 158 13.11 -31.08 -5.52
C LEU A 158 12.92 -32.03 -6.71
N ARG A 159 12.05 -33.03 -6.59
CA ARG A 159 11.73 -33.95 -7.69
C ARG A 159 10.88 -33.32 -8.79
N LEU A 160 10.08 -32.31 -8.44
CA LEU A 160 9.28 -31.54 -9.40
C LEU A 160 10.12 -30.52 -10.17
N LEU A 161 11.26 -30.10 -9.63
CA LEU A 161 12.19 -29.25 -10.36
C LEU A 161 12.87 -30.04 -11.50
N PRO A 162 13.16 -29.39 -12.63
CA PRO A 162 13.91 -30.02 -13.72
C PRO A 162 15.27 -30.52 -13.24
N GLN A 163 15.62 -31.77 -13.58
CA GLN A 163 16.90 -32.38 -13.22
C GLN A 163 18.11 -31.67 -13.86
N SER A 164 17.87 -30.92 -14.94
CA SER A 164 18.86 -30.03 -15.54
C SER A 164 18.17 -28.74 -16.00
N LEU A 165 18.82 -27.61 -15.72
CA LEU A 165 18.45 -26.32 -16.29
C LEU A 165 19.25 -26.14 -17.58
N ALA A 166 18.59 -25.73 -18.66
CA ALA A 166 19.29 -25.40 -19.89
C ALA A 166 20.33 -24.31 -19.60
N THR A 167 21.61 -24.63 -19.81
CA THR A 167 22.70 -23.67 -19.61
C THR A 167 22.53 -22.53 -20.60
N LEU A 168 22.44 -21.30 -20.08
CA LEU A 168 22.29 -20.11 -20.90
C LEU A 168 23.51 -19.99 -21.83
N ARG A 169 23.30 -20.17 -23.14
CA ARG A 169 24.39 -20.03 -24.11
C ARG A 169 24.73 -18.55 -24.18
N ARG A 170 25.98 -18.21 -23.88
CA ARG A 170 26.50 -16.85 -24.02
C ARG A 170 26.21 -16.38 -25.46
N THR A 171 25.46 -15.30 -25.62
CA THR A 171 25.32 -14.63 -26.91
C THR A 171 26.73 -14.22 -27.34
N LYS A 172 27.17 -14.65 -28.54
CA LYS A 172 28.39 -14.12 -29.16
C LYS A 172 28.15 -12.64 -29.42
N ASP A 173 29.06 -11.81 -28.93
CA ASP A 173 29.24 -10.43 -29.40
C ASP A 173 29.49 -10.40 -30.92
#